data_AF-A0A1U7CUQ2-F1
#
_entry.id   AF-A0A1U7CUQ2-F1
#
_cell.length_a   1.000
_cell.length_b   1.000
_cell.length_c   1.000
_cell.angle_alpha   90.00
_cell.angle_beta   90.00
_cell.angle_gamma   90.00
#
_symmetry.space_group_name_H-M   'P 1'
#
loop_
_entity.id
_entity.type
_entity.pdbx_description
1 polymer ?
#
loop_
_entity_poly.entity_id
_entity_poly.type
_entity_poly.pdbx_seq_one_letter_code
_entity_poly.pdbx_strand_id
1 'polypeptide(L)'
;MASGSASFIRFQAPNFVKSRCYIESGTFSCVSCHNPHENVASSPAVYEAVCLQCHSTTKPPAPTPRQAAGEAKAGATCPVNQTEGCLSCHMPKVPKAVPNAEFTDHYIRVRKDSKAAEPRTARRE
;
A
#
# COMPACT_ATOMS: atom_id res chain seq x y z
N MET A 1 9.47 18.04 12.95
CA MET A 1 8.64 18.09 11.71
C MET A 1 7.32 17.39 12.01
N ALA A 2 6.18 18.03 11.76
CA ALA A 2 4.88 17.43 12.08
C ALA A 2 4.59 16.21 11.18
N SER A 3 4.31 15.07 11.82
CA SER A 3 3.82 13.85 11.17
C SER A 3 2.51 14.16 10.44
N GLY A 4 2.54 14.22 9.11
CA GLY A 4 1.37 14.52 8.28
C GLY A 4 1.59 15.62 7.23
N SER A 5 2.73 16.32 7.27
CA SER A 5 3.10 17.27 6.22
C SER A 5 3.41 16.55 4.90
N ALA A 6 2.97 17.11 3.76
CA ALA A 6 3.22 16.54 2.43
C ALA A 6 4.71 16.25 2.18
N SER A 7 5.60 17.08 2.71
CA SER A 7 7.05 16.90 2.59
C SER A 7 7.62 15.69 3.32
N PHE A 8 6.91 15.14 4.30
CA PHE A 8 7.33 13.94 5.01
C PHE A 8 7.02 12.65 4.22
N ILE A 9 6.19 12.71 3.17
CA ILE A 9 5.78 11.55 2.36
C ILE A 9 6.96 10.88 1.66
N ARG A 10 8.01 11.65 1.34
CA ARG A 10 9.24 11.12 0.72
C ARG A 10 10.00 10.10 1.59
N PHE A 11 9.68 10.01 2.87
CA PHE A 11 10.29 9.05 3.80
C PHE A 11 9.41 7.81 3.92
N GLN A 12 9.69 6.78 3.11
CA GLN A 12 8.83 5.61 2.99
C GLN A 12 8.77 4.82 4.29
N ALA A 13 9.92 4.43 4.84
CA ALA A 13 9.99 3.59 6.05
C ALA A 13 9.36 4.26 7.29
N PRO A 14 9.64 5.53 7.62
CA PRO A 14 8.98 6.19 8.76
C PRO A 14 7.47 6.37 8.60
N ASN A 15 6.94 6.42 7.38
CA ASN A 15 5.49 6.45 7.14
C ASN A 15 4.88 5.05 7.24
N PHE A 16 5.56 4.05 6.70
CA PHE A 16 5.10 2.67 6.70
C PHE A 16 4.83 2.13 8.10
N VAL A 17 5.74 2.37 9.04
CA VAL A 17 5.60 1.87 10.43
C VAL A 17 4.40 2.46 11.19
N LYS A 18 3.75 3.51 10.66
CA LYS A 18 2.53 4.10 11.23
C LYS A 18 1.26 3.36 10.80
N SER A 19 1.37 2.50 9.78
CA SER A 19 0.24 1.80 9.18
C SER A 19 -0.31 0.75 10.13
N ARG A 20 -1.64 0.63 10.20
CA ARG A 20 -2.30 -0.37 11.07
C ARG A 20 -1.86 -1.80 10.75
N CYS A 21 -1.71 -2.14 9.46
CA CYS A 21 -1.25 -3.45 9.03
C CYS A 21 0.18 -3.79 9.51
N TYR A 22 1.08 -2.80 9.61
CA TYR A 22 2.40 -3.00 10.20
C TYR A 22 2.30 -3.29 11.70
N ILE A 23 1.53 -2.47 12.42
CA ILE A 23 1.37 -2.55 13.88
C ILE A 23 0.70 -3.87 14.29
N GLU A 24 -0.35 -4.29 13.58
CA GLU A 24 -1.19 -5.42 14.00
C GLU A 24 -0.71 -6.79 13.52
N SER A 25 0.09 -6.84 12.45
CA SER A 25 0.59 -8.11 11.89
C SER A 25 1.76 -8.68 12.66
N GLY A 26 2.60 -7.84 13.28
CA GLY A 26 3.84 -8.25 13.95
C GLY A 26 4.96 -8.74 13.01
N THR A 27 4.66 -9.12 11.77
CA THR A 27 5.62 -9.67 10.80
C THR A 27 5.62 -8.98 9.44
N PHE A 28 4.68 -8.07 9.17
CA PHE A 28 4.62 -7.33 7.91
C PHE A 28 5.75 -6.30 7.84
N SER A 29 6.47 -6.27 6.72
CA SER A 29 7.68 -5.45 6.53
C SER A 29 7.79 -4.94 5.10
N CYS A 30 8.83 -4.15 4.80
CA CYS A 30 9.08 -3.64 3.45
C CYS A 30 9.17 -4.77 2.41
N VAL A 31 9.76 -5.91 2.80
CA VAL A 31 9.96 -7.08 1.92
C VAL A 31 8.72 -7.97 1.80
N SER A 32 7.63 -7.64 2.50
CA SER A 32 6.33 -8.24 2.26
C SER A 32 5.71 -7.75 0.94
N CYS A 33 6.09 -6.55 0.49
CA CYS A 33 5.62 -5.96 -0.77
C CYS A 33 6.70 -5.89 -1.86
N HIS A 34 7.95 -5.67 -1.48
CA HIS A 34 9.05 -5.46 -2.42
C HIS A 34 10.04 -6.61 -2.42
N ASN A 35 10.49 -7.02 -3.60
CA ASN A 35 11.66 -7.88 -3.74
C ASN A 35 12.93 -7.00 -3.72
N PRO A 36 13.82 -7.13 -2.72
CA PRO A 36 15.03 -6.29 -2.63
C PRO A 36 16.06 -6.56 -3.73
N HIS A 37 15.92 -7.64 -4.50
CA HIS A 37 16.82 -8.00 -5.60
C HIS A 37 16.29 -7.59 -6.99
N GLU A 38 15.15 -6.92 -7.05
CA GLU A 38 14.53 -6.48 -8.29
C GLU A 38 14.24 -4.98 -8.26
N ASN A 39 14.08 -4.41 -9.46
CA ASN A 39 13.54 -3.06 -9.57
C ASN A 39 12.11 -3.02 -9.04
N VAL A 40 11.71 -1.86 -8.52
CA VAL A 40 10.35 -1.62 -8.04
C VAL A 40 9.36 -1.89 -9.18
N ALA A 41 8.38 -2.75 -8.93
CA ALA A 41 7.32 -3.04 -9.88
C ALA A 41 6.52 -1.77 -10.20
N SER A 42 6.23 -1.55 -11.48
CA SER A 42 5.45 -0.40 -11.96
C SER A 42 3.94 -0.65 -11.93
N SER A 43 3.52 -1.91 -11.94
CA SER A 43 2.11 -2.31 -11.96
C SER A 43 1.48 -2.27 -10.57
N PRO A 44 0.36 -1.54 -10.36
CA PRO A 44 -0.41 -1.56 -9.12
C PRO A 44 -0.85 -2.97 -8.69
N ALA A 45 -1.17 -3.83 -9.66
CA ALA A 45 -1.71 -5.18 -9.40
C ALA A 45 -0.76 -6.06 -8.56
N VAL A 46 0.56 -5.85 -8.68
CA VAL A 46 1.57 -6.57 -7.87
C VAL A 46 1.37 -6.27 -6.39
N TYR A 47 1.13 -5.00 -6.04
CA TYR A 47 0.94 -4.57 -4.65
C TYR A 47 -0.48 -4.86 -4.16
N GLU A 48 -1.49 -4.76 -5.03
CA GLU A 48 -2.87 -5.12 -4.68
C GLU A 48 -3.00 -6.60 -4.29
N ALA A 49 -2.29 -7.50 -5.00
CA ALA A 49 -2.23 -8.91 -4.63
C ALA A 49 -1.71 -9.12 -3.19
N VAL A 50 -0.78 -8.29 -2.72
CA VAL A 50 -0.29 -8.32 -1.33
C VAL A 50 -1.36 -7.86 -0.35
N CYS A 51 -2.13 -6.81 -0.68
CA CYS A 51 -3.26 -6.36 0.15
C CYS A 51 -4.30 -7.49 0.33
N LEU A 52 -4.61 -8.19 -0.76
CA LEU A 52 -5.62 -9.24 -0.79
C LEU A 52 -5.21 -10.53 -0.06
N GLN A 53 -3.94 -10.71 0.29
CA GLN A 53 -3.51 -11.83 1.15
C GLN A 53 -4.16 -11.78 2.54
N CYS A 54 -4.47 -10.58 3.04
CA CYS A 54 -5.12 -10.38 4.34
C CYS A 54 -6.51 -9.75 4.23
N HIS A 55 -6.78 -8.94 3.21
CA HIS A 55 -8.05 -8.18 3.06
C HIS A 55 -9.03 -8.85 2.08
N SER A 56 -9.09 -10.18 2.06
CA SER A 56 -9.99 -10.96 1.19
C SER A 56 -11.12 -11.62 1.98
N THR A 57 -12.25 -11.86 1.30
CA THR A 57 -13.36 -12.70 1.80
C THR A 57 -13.02 -14.20 1.76
N THR A 58 -12.04 -14.59 0.94
CA THR A 58 -11.54 -15.96 0.87
C THR A 58 -10.34 -16.10 1.80
N LYS A 59 -10.38 -17.12 2.66
CA LYS A 59 -9.26 -17.47 3.54
C LYS A 59 -8.01 -17.67 2.67
N PRO A 60 -6.87 -17.01 2.97
CA PRO A 60 -5.66 -17.21 2.20
C PRO A 60 -5.28 -18.70 2.22
N PRO A 61 -4.68 -19.23 1.13
CA PRO A 61 -4.14 -20.57 1.13
C PRO A 61 -3.15 -20.74 2.30
N ALA A 62 -2.98 -21.99 2.75
CA ALA A 62 -2.13 -22.29 3.90
C ALA A 62 -0.76 -21.57 3.78
N PRO A 63 -0.28 -20.93 4.86
CA PRO A 63 0.98 -20.20 4.81
C PRO A 63 2.10 -21.15 4.37
N THR A 64 2.89 -20.71 3.40
CA THR A 64 4.18 -21.33 3.08
C THR A 64 5.07 -21.32 4.33
N PRO A 65 6.11 -22.18 4.43
CA PRO A 65 7.01 -22.19 5.59
C PRO A 65 7.63 -20.82 5.91
N ARG A 66 7.77 -19.94 4.91
CA ARG A 66 8.25 -18.55 5.04
C ARG A 66 7.20 -17.60 5.64
N GLN A 67 5.92 -17.93 5.55
CA GLN A 67 4.76 -17.22 6.12
C GLN A 67 4.33 -17.81 7.47
N ALA A 68 4.96 -18.90 7.93
CA ALA A 68 4.60 -19.61 9.17
C ALA A 68 5.04 -18.89 10.46
N ALA A 69 5.68 -17.72 10.35
CA ALA A 69 5.96 -16.86 11.49
C ALA A 69 4.74 -15.94 11.74
N GLY A 70 3.84 -16.38 12.62
CA GLY A 70 2.68 -15.62 13.08
C GLY A 70 1.38 -15.94 12.33
N GLU A 71 0.29 -16.07 13.08
CA GLU A 71 -1.04 -16.18 12.50
C GLU A 71 -1.37 -14.90 11.72
N ALA A 72 -1.49 -15.01 10.39
CA ALA A 72 -1.92 -13.90 9.56
C ALA A 72 -3.33 -13.47 9.98
N LYS A 73 -3.43 -12.34 10.69
CA LYS A 73 -4.73 -11.78 11.08
C LYS A 73 -5.46 -11.29 9.84
N ALA A 74 -6.69 -11.77 9.66
CA ALA A 74 -7.56 -11.29 8.59
C ALA A 74 -7.83 -9.79 8.76
N GLY A 75 -7.63 -9.03 7.70
CA GLY A 75 -7.97 -7.62 7.61
C GLY A 75 -9.42 -7.42 7.18
N ALA A 76 -9.99 -6.27 7.52
CA ALA A 76 -11.33 -5.91 7.06
C ALA A 76 -11.37 -5.77 5.52
N THR A 77 -12.34 -6.40 4.88
CA THR A 77 -12.53 -6.28 3.43
C THR A 77 -12.93 -4.85 3.04
N CYS A 78 -12.44 -4.38 1.89
CA CYS A 78 -12.78 -3.06 1.39
C CYS A 78 -14.28 -2.98 1.04
N PRO A 79 -15.02 -1.98 1.54
CA PRO A 79 -16.44 -1.83 1.25
C PRO A 79 -16.73 -1.25 -0.15
N VAL A 80 -15.72 -0.71 -0.83
CA VAL A 80 -15.88 -0.03 -2.13
C VAL A 80 -15.55 -0.97 -3.30
N ASN A 81 -14.40 -1.62 -3.25
CA ASN A 81 -13.97 -2.60 -4.24
C ASN A 81 -13.08 -3.63 -3.53
N GLN A 82 -13.51 -4.90 -3.56
CA GLN A 82 -12.86 -5.99 -2.83
C GLN A 82 -11.71 -6.64 -3.60
N THR A 83 -11.48 -6.26 -4.86
CA THR A 83 -10.57 -6.97 -5.77
C THR A 83 -9.46 -6.10 -6.35
N GLU A 84 -9.65 -4.78 -6.48
CA GLU A 84 -8.68 -3.90 -7.14
C GLU A 84 -8.82 -2.43 -6.68
N GLY A 85 -7.90 -1.58 -7.15
CA GLY A 85 -7.92 -0.14 -6.93
C GLY A 85 -7.50 0.30 -5.53
N CYS A 86 -6.92 -0.61 -4.73
CA CYS A 86 -6.62 -0.40 -3.31
C CYS A 86 -5.71 0.82 -3.11
N LEU A 87 -4.69 0.97 -3.97
CA LEU A 87 -3.66 2.00 -3.84
C LEU A 87 -4.20 3.42 -4.04
N SER A 88 -5.29 3.60 -4.80
CA SER A 88 -5.84 4.93 -5.11
C SER A 88 -6.28 5.69 -3.85
N CYS A 89 -6.86 4.98 -2.89
CA CYS A 89 -7.32 5.54 -1.62
C CYS A 89 -6.35 5.27 -0.47
N HIS A 90 -5.69 4.10 -0.46
CA HIS A 90 -4.89 3.66 0.68
C HIS A 90 -3.39 4.03 0.59
N MET A 91 -2.86 4.22 -0.62
CA MET A 91 -1.45 4.55 -0.88
C MET A 91 -1.33 5.47 -2.13
N PRO A 92 -1.99 6.64 -2.14
CA PRO A 92 -1.99 7.49 -3.32
C PRO A 92 -0.59 8.01 -3.63
N LYS A 93 -0.35 8.30 -4.91
CA LYS A 93 0.75 9.18 -5.29
C LYS A 93 0.39 10.60 -4.87
N VAL A 94 1.30 11.24 -4.16
CA VAL A 94 1.16 12.62 -3.72
C VAL A 94 2.18 13.49 -4.45
N PRO A 95 1.71 14.46 -5.25
CA PRO A 95 2.59 15.39 -5.93
C PRO A 95 3.13 16.44 -4.95
N LYS A 96 4.23 17.09 -5.32
CA LYS A 96 4.76 18.28 -4.63
C LYS A 96 5.19 18.05 -3.17
N ALA A 97 5.43 16.80 -2.75
CA ALA A 97 6.14 16.54 -1.50
C ALA A 97 7.55 17.17 -1.52
N VAL A 98 8.17 17.17 -2.70
CA VAL A 98 9.41 17.88 -3.06
C VAL A 98 9.17 18.52 -4.43
N PRO A 99 9.80 19.66 -4.78
CA PRO A 99 9.70 20.23 -6.12
C PRO A 99 10.00 19.19 -7.21
N ASN A 100 9.16 19.16 -8.25
CA ASN A 100 9.33 18.31 -9.44
C ASN A 100 9.32 16.79 -9.19
N ALA A 101 8.79 16.33 -8.06
CA ALA A 101 8.71 14.90 -7.75
C ALA A 101 7.36 14.50 -7.15
N GLU A 102 6.96 13.27 -7.44
CA GLU A 102 5.79 12.61 -6.86
C GLU A 102 6.23 11.40 -6.05
N PHE A 103 5.56 11.14 -4.94
CA PHE A 103 5.89 10.03 -4.06
C PHE A 103 4.63 9.27 -3.67
N THR A 104 4.71 7.95 -3.63
CA THR A 104 3.64 7.12 -3.05
C THR A 104 3.65 7.26 -1.53
N ASP A 105 2.48 7.55 -0.93
CA ASP A 105 2.34 7.56 0.52
C ASP A 105 2.40 6.14 1.08
N HIS A 106 3.47 5.85 1.82
CA HIS A 106 3.66 4.56 2.46
C HIS A 106 2.94 4.44 3.81
N TYR A 107 2.28 5.51 4.29
CA TYR A 107 1.38 5.39 5.44
C TYR A 107 0.01 4.91 4.96
N ILE A 108 -0.15 3.58 4.98
CA ILE A 108 -1.28 2.84 4.43
C ILE A 108 -2.54 3.11 5.28
N ARG A 109 -3.43 3.93 4.73
CA ARG A 109 -4.72 4.32 5.32
C ARG A 109 -5.59 4.98 4.26
N VAL A 110 -6.91 4.99 4.45
CA VAL A 110 -7.80 5.79 3.60
C VAL A 110 -7.43 7.26 3.75
N ARG A 111 -6.95 7.89 2.68
CA ARG A 111 -6.68 9.33 2.65
C ARG A 111 -7.91 10.09 2.19
N LYS A 112 -8.34 11.06 2.99
CA LYS A 112 -9.53 11.88 2.71
C LYS A 112 -9.34 12.82 1.53
N ASP A 113 -8.09 13.14 1.20
CA ASP A 113 -7.71 14.00 0.08
C ASP A 113 -7.27 13.22 -1.16
N SER A 114 -7.29 11.88 -1.11
CA SER A 114 -7.25 11.06 -2.32
C SER A 114 -8.55 11.27 -3.08
N LYS A 115 -8.50 11.97 -4.22
CA LYS A 115 -9.53 11.77 -5.23
C LYS A 115 -9.38 10.32 -5.72
N ALA A 116 -10.44 9.52 -5.61
CA ALA A 116 -10.52 8.24 -6.32
C ALA A 116 -10.06 8.49 -7.76
N ALA A 117 -9.13 7.68 -8.26
CA ALA A 117 -8.45 7.95 -9.53
C ALA A 117 -9.49 8.26 -10.61
N GLU A 118 -9.51 9.50 -11.12
CA GLU A 118 -10.22 9.76 -12.36
C GLU A 118 -9.62 8.86 -13.44
N PRO A 119 -10.45 8.28 -14.33
CA PRO A 119 -9.96 7.46 -15.41
C PRO A 119 -8.96 8.30 -16.21
N ARG A 120 -7.72 7.81 -16.30
CA ARG A 120 -6.67 8.46 -17.11
C ARG A 120 -7.16 8.43 -18.55
N THR A 121 -7.70 9.54 -19.05
CA THR A 121 -7.93 9.69 -20.48
C THR A 121 -6.57 9.53 -21.16
N ALA A 122 -6.52 8.62 -22.13
CA ALA A 122 -5.32 8.32 -22.88
C ALA A 122 -4.71 9.63 -23.41
N ARG A 123 -3.46 9.90 -23.06
CA ARG A 123 -2.68 10.98 -23.67
C ARG A 123 -2.54 10.62 -25.15
N ARG A 124 -3.27 11.33 -26.01
CA ARG A 124 -2.98 11.35 -27.46
C ARG A 124 -1.57 11.89 -27.66
N GLU A 125 -0.95 11.31 -28.67
CA GLU A 125 0.45 11.40 -29.10
C GLU A 125 0.90 12.85 -29.37
#